data_AF-A0A662FTN6-F1
#
_entry.id   AF-A0A662FTN6-F1
#
_cell.length_a   1.000
_cell.length_b   1.000
_cell.length_c   1.000
_cell.angle_alpha   90.00
_cell.angle_beta   90.00
_cell.angle_gamma   90.00
#
_symmetry.space_group_name_H-M   'P 1'
#
loop_
_entity.id
_entity.type
_entity.pdbx_description
1 polymer ?
#
loop_
_entity_poly.entity_id
_entity_poly.type
_entity_poly.pdbx_seq_one_letter_code
_entity_poly.pdbx_strand_id
1 'polypeptide(L)'
;MKTDRKVAIAACIALLIILLVNTPFTCSQTKLDNTTYMVFSKDIVFKLPAYNTTISFSENYRMTKFEWDQWNATMIYFYNLQMDGDEVPKFGVSVKNANLTIVDFFVDQRLHVTLQGPSGTTGKLVVWSPYEPTAVHIVGREGQPPWDYKPSGGGYLIWVEVEFHSKATVIIDFTTTYYPYEPEPEEEIEIPWTTIAAGILIAGIFLTITALIVVTSGTRRRVR
;
A
#
# COMPACT_ATOMS: atom_id res chain seq x y z
N MET A 1 41.43 -26.93 32.20
CA MET A 1 40.13 -26.52 32.79
C MET A 1 39.66 -25.11 32.45
N LYS A 2 40.44 -24.01 32.56
CA LYS A 2 39.93 -22.67 32.18
C LYS A 2 39.82 -22.43 30.66
N THR A 3 40.63 -23.11 29.86
CA THR A 3 40.66 -22.96 28.40
C THR A 3 39.50 -23.70 27.73
N ASP A 4 39.15 -24.88 28.25
CA ASP A 4 38.11 -25.77 27.72
C ASP A 4 36.72 -25.11 27.79
N ARG A 5 36.46 -24.33 28.85
CA ARG A 5 35.22 -23.58 29.02
C ARG A 5 35.02 -22.49 27.97
N LYS A 6 36.10 -21.84 27.50
CA LYS A 6 36.00 -20.77 26.50
C LYS A 6 35.71 -21.31 25.10
N VAL A 7 36.31 -22.45 24.76
CA VAL A 7 36.08 -23.14 23.50
C VAL A 7 34.64 -23.65 23.42
N ALA A 8 34.10 -24.20 24.51
CA ALA A 8 32.70 -24.63 24.58
C ALA A 8 31.70 -23.48 24.38
N ILE A 9 31.95 -22.31 24.98
CA ILE A 9 31.07 -21.14 24.82
C ILE A 9 31.09 -20.63 23.37
N ALA A 10 32.27 -20.53 22.75
CA ALA A 10 32.37 -20.09 21.36
C ALA A 10 31.67 -21.06 20.38
N ALA A 11 31.80 -22.37 20.61
CA ALA A 11 31.10 -23.38 19.82
C ALA A 11 29.57 -23.28 19.96
N CYS A 12 29.06 -23.07 21.18
CA CYS A 12 27.62 -22.87 21.40
C CYS A 12 27.08 -21.61 20.72
N ILE A 13 27.83 -20.50 20.75
CA ILE A 13 27.41 -19.26 20.08
C ILE A 13 27.38 -19.44 18.56
N ALA A 14 28.41 -20.08 17.98
CA ALA A 14 28.44 -20.35 16.55
C ALA A 14 27.27 -21.26 16.11
N LEU A 15 26.96 -22.29 16.90
CA LEU A 15 25.85 -23.19 16.62
C LEU A 15 24.50 -22.48 16.70
N LEU A 16 24.33 -21.56 17.66
CA LEU A 16 23.12 -20.76 17.83
C LEU A 16 22.90 -19.79 16.66
N ILE A 17 23.98 -19.18 16.15
CA ILE A 17 23.93 -18.31 14.97
C ILE A 17 23.56 -19.12 13.72
N ILE A 18 24.17 -20.30 13.53
CA ILE A 18 23.83 -21.18 12.39
C ILE A 18 22.36 -21.63 12.46
N LEU A 19 21.82 -21.88 13.66
CA LEU A 19 20.41 -22.20 13.87
C LEU A 19 19.49 -20.99 13.59
N LEU A 20 19.90 -19.78 13.97
CA LEU A 20 19.13 -18.56 13.72
C LEU A 20 19.15 -18.13 12.25
N VAL A 21 20.21 -18.43 11.51
CA VAL A 21 20.33 -18.07 10.08
C VAL A 21 19.69 -19.12 9.16
N ASN A 22 19.64 -20.40 9.58
CA ASN A 22 19.03 -21.49 8.80
C ASN A 22 17.66 -21.92 9.29
N THR A 23 17.07 -21.26 10.28
CA THR A 23 15.63 -21.42 10.50
C THR A 23 14.95 -20.67 9.36
N PRO A 24 14.34 -21.36 8.37
CA PRO A 24 13.45 -20.64 7.49
C PRO A 24 12.44 -19.97 8.43
N PHE A 25 12.33 -18.65 8.35
CA PHE A 25 11.14 -17.96 8.82
C PHE A 25 9.97 -18.41 7.93
N THR A 26 9.61 -19.69 7.99
CA THR A 26 8.26 -20.15 7.73
C THR A 26 7.43 -19.65 8.91
N CYS A 27 7.23 -18.34 8.93
CA CYS A 27 6.00 -17.78 9.45
C CYS A 27 4.92 -18.43 8.59
N SER A 28 4.39 -19.55 9.07
CA SER A 28 3.21 -20.16 8.50
C SER A 28 2.13 -19.12 8.64
N GLN A 29 1.92 -18.33 7.58
CA GLN A 29 0.71 -17.58 7.39
C GLN A 29 -0.38 -18.62 7.21
N THR A 30 -0.86 -19.16 8.33
CA THR A 30 -2.14 -19.83 8.38
C THR A 30 -3.12 -18.73 7.98
N LYS A 31 -3.57 -18.80 6.73
CA LYS A 31 -4.56 -17.91 6.13
C LYS A 31 -5.88 -18.14 6.87
N LEU A 32 -5.97 -17.60 8.07
CA LEU A 32 -7.21 -17.48 8.80
C LEU A 32 -7.91 -16.30 8.13
N ASP A 33 -8.96 -16.57 7.37
CA ASP A 33 -9.82 -15.58 6.71
C ASP A 33 -10.64 -14.76 7.74
N ASN A 34 -10.02 -14.38 8.85
CA ASN A 34 -10.54 -13.42 9.81
C ASN A 34 -10.13 -12.03 9.34
N THR A 35 -10.74 -11.58 8.25
CA THR A 35 -10.63 -10.21 7.77
C THR A 35 -11.06 -9.27 8.89
N THR A 36 -10.10 -8.61 9.53
CA THR A 36 -10.38 -7.70 10.65
C THR A 36 -10.67 -6.31 10.08
N TYR A 37 -11.88 -5.82 10.30
CA TYR A 37 -12.28 -4.48 9.90
C TYR A 37 -11.92 -3.46 10.98
N MET A 38 -11.35 -2.35 10.55
CA MET A 38 -11.29 -1.11 11.30
C MET A 38 -12.54 -0.29 10.97
N VAL A 39 -13.21 0.23 12.00
CA VAL A 39 -14.40 1.09 11.86
C VAL A 39 -14.02 2.50 12.27
N PHE A 40 -14.36 3.48 11.44
CA PHE A 40 -14.02 4.89 11.63
C PHE A 40 -15.29 5.74 11.70
N SER A 41 -15.23 6.80 12.52
CA SER A 41 -16.25 7.85 12.53
C SER A 41 -16.10 8.74 11.28
N LYS A 42 -17.20 9.34 10.82
CA LYS A 42 -17.20 10.41 9.79
C LYS A 42 -16.31 11.61 10.12
N ASP A 43 -15.97 11.79 11.40
CA ASP A 43 -15.11 12.88 11.86
C ASP A 43 -13.62 12.65 11.56
N ILE A 44 -13.26 11.44 11.11
CA ILE A 44 -11.89 11.11 10.69
C ILE A 44 -11.66 11.61 9.26
N VAL A 45 -10.53 12.30 9.08
CA VAL A 45 -10.14 12.91 7.82
C VAL A 45 -8.76 12.42 7.42
N PHE A 46 -8.60 12.01 6.15
CA PHE A 46 -7.30 11.65 5.58
C PHE A 46 -6.71 12.85 4.85
N LYS A 47 -5.41 13.09 5.05
CA LYS A 47 -4.69 14.15 4.35
C LYS A 47 -3.86 13.55 3.21
N LEU A 48 -3.84 14.23 2.07
CA LEU A 48 -2.88 13.99 0.99
C LEU A 48 -1.76 15.05 1.08
N PRO A 49 -0.58 14.71 1.62
CA PRO A 49 0.50 15.68 1.83
C PRO A 49 0.96 16.37 0.55
N ALA A 50 0.99 15.67 -0.59
CA ALA A 50 1.46 16.21 -1.88
C ALA A 50 0.72 17.48 -2.31
N TYR A 51 -0.57 17.55 -1.99
CA TYR A 51 -1.46 18.62 -2.46
C TYR A 51 -2.01 19.46 -1.31
N ASN A 52 -1.68 19.09 -0.06
CA ASN A 52 -2.25 19.69 1.15
C ASN A 52 -3.80 19.70 1.13
N THR A 53 -4.39 18.62 0.63
CA THR A 53 -5.84 18.43 0.52
C THR A 53 -6.32 17.38 1.52
N THR A 54 -7.62 17.39 1.80
CA THR A 54 -8.25 16.42 2.71
C THR A 54 -9.33 15.60 2.02
N ILE A 55 -9.48 14.36 2.47
CA ILE A 55 -10.53 13.42 2.10
C ILE A 55 -11.29 13.06 3.37
N SER A 56 -12.60 13.34 3.38
CA SER A 56 -13.51 13.00 4.47
C SER A 56 -14.68 12.15 3.97
N PHE A 57 -15.44 11.60 4.91
CA PHE A 57 -16.64 10.82 4.66
C PHE A 57 -17.83 11.51 5.35
N SER A 58 -19.02 11.45 4.74
CA SER A 58 -20.27 11.97 5.31
C SER A 58 -20.81 11.11 6.44
N GLU A 59 -20.45 9.82 6.44
CA GLU A 59 -20.94 8.78 7.36
C GLU A 59 -19.79 7.93 7.92
N ASN A 60 -20.12 7.07 8.88
CA ASN A 60 -19.18 6.10 9.43
C ASN A 60 -18.86 5.06 8.37
N TYR A 61 -17.61 4.60 8.32
CA TYR A 61 -17.13 3.69 7.30
C TYR A 61 -16.23 2.63 7.92
N ARG A 62 -16.06 1.51 7.21
CA ARG A 62 -15.17 0.42 7.62
C ARG A 62 -14.27 -0.01 6.48
N MET A 63 -13.08 -0.49 6.83
CA MET A 63 -12.08 -0.99 5.90
C MET A 63 -11.08 -1.89 6.61
N THR A 64 -10.28 -2.64 5.87
CA THR A 64 -9.31 -3.60 6.45
C THR A 64 -7.90 -3.05 6.51
N LYS A 65 -7.56 -2.17 5.56
CA LYS A 65 -6.30 -1.42 5.53
C LYS A 65 -6.44 -0.22 4.60
N PHE A 66 -5.49 0.71 4.72
CA PHE A 66 -5.28 1.77 3.75
C PHE A 66 -3.79 2.02 3.57
N GLU A 67 -3.41 2.56 2.41
CA GLU A 67 -2.03 2.91 2.09
C GLU A 67 -1.99 4.14 1.18
N TRP A 68 -0.91 4.90 1.23
CA TRP A 68 -0.62 5.93 0.23
C TRP A 68 0.21 5.33 -0.91
N ASP A 69 0.11 5.90 -2.11
CA ASP A 69 1.08 5.62 -3.16
C ASP A 69 2.50 5.99 -2.70
N GLN A 70 3.46 5.12 -3.00
CA GLN A 70 4.81 5.25 -2.45
C GLN A 70 5.46 6.60 -2.83
N TRP A 71 6.25 7.12 -1.88
CA TRP A 71 7.09 8.32 -1.96
C TRP A 71 6.38 9.67 -1.96
N ASN A 72 5.29 9.83 -2.71
CA ASN A 72 4.69 11.15 -2.90
C ASN A 72 3.37 11.35 -2.15
N ALA A 73 2.68 10.28 -1.73
CA ALA A 73 1.38 10.37 -1.04
C ALA A 73 0.38 11.28 -1.80
N THR A 74 0.32 11.08 -3.11
CA THR A 74 -0.60 11.75 -4.05
C THR A 74 -1.96 11.08 -4.11
N MET A 75 -2.05 9.78 -3.81
CA MET A 75 -3.28 8.99 -3.80
C MET A 75 -3.31 8.12 -2.54
N ILE A 76 -4.50 7.98 -1.94
CA ILE A 76 -4.75 7.02 -0.88
C ILE A 76 -5.62 5.90 -1.41
N TYR A 77 -5.24 4.66 -1.10
CA TYR A 77 -6.00 3.45 -1.40
C TYR A 77 -6.58 2.88 -0.11
N PHE A 78 -7.85 2.51 -0.17
CA PHE A 78 -8.59 1.82 0.87
C PHE A 78 -8.91 0.41 0.40
N TYR A 79 -8.90 -0.56 1.31
CA TYR A 79 -9.15 -1.96 1.00
C TYR A 79 -10.37 -2.48 1.75
N ASN A 80 -11.22 -3.21 1.03
CA ASN A 80 -12.54 -3.65 1.49
C ASN A 80 -13.31 -2.49 2.13
N LEU A 81 -13.34 -1.35 1.44
CA LEU A 81 -13.98 -0.14 1.92
C LEU A 81 -15.48 -0.30 1.80
N GLN A 82 -16.21 0.03 2.86
CA GLN A 82 -17.66 0.07 2.86
C GLN A 82 -18.16 1.24 3.72
N MET A 83 -19.23 1.90 3.28
CA MET A 83 -19.92 2.96 4.01
C MET A 83 -21.44 2.68 4.04
N ASP A 84 -22.19 3.24 3.10
CA ASP A 84 -23.65 3.17 2.95
C ASP A 84 -24.11 2.24 1.81
N GLY A 85 -23.25 1.99 0.82
CA GLY A 85 -23.49 1.04 -0.26
C GLY A 85 -22.68 -0.26 -0.17
N ASP A 86 -22.36 -0.80 -1.35
CA ASP A 86 -21.62 -2.06 -1.48
C ASP A 86 -20.16 -1.94 -1.02
N GLU A 87 -19.59 -3.06 -0.57
CA GLU A 87 -18.16 -3.13 -0.28
C GLU A 87 -17.34 -3.15 -1.57
N VAL A 88 -16.28 -2.34 -1.58
CA VAL A 88 -15.34 -2.26 -2.70
C VAL A 88 -13.97 -2.83 -2.28
N PRO A 89 -13.48 -3.89 -2.94
CA PRO A 89 -12.26 -4.60 -2.53
C PRO A 89 -11.01 -3.70 -2.46
N LYS A 90 -10.90 -2.75 -3.38
CA LYS A 90 -9.86 -1.72 -3.38
C LYS A 90 -10.44 -0.45 -4.00
N PHE A 91 -10.18 0.69 -3.40
CA PHE A 91 -10.67 1.98 -3.90
C PHE A 91 -9.60 3.04 -3.68
N GLY A 92 -9.24 3.79 -4.71
CA GLY A 92 -8.22 4.84 -4.65
C GLY A 92 -8.81 6.21 -4.90
N VAL A 93 -8.33 7.22 -4.18
CA VAL A 93 -8.75 8.61 -4.41
C VAL A 93 -7.58 9.57 -4.25
N SER A 94 -7.52 10.52 -5.16
CA SER A 94 -6.59 11.65 -5.17
C SER A 94 -7.35 12.92 -5.50
N VAL A 95 -7.05 14.00 -4.81
CA VAL A 95 -7.66 15.30 -5.07
C VAL A 95 -6.63 16.42 -4.97
N LYS A 96 -6.61 17.30 -5.97
CA LYS A 96 -5.72 18.45 -6.06
C LYS A 96 -6.54 19.74 -6.17
N ASN A 97 -6.08 20.80 -5.51
CA ASN A 97 -6.72 22.13 -5.44
C ASN A 97 -8.15 22.12 -4.86
N ALA A 98 -8.54 21.08 -4.13
CA ALA A 98 -9.84 20.97 -3.49
C ALA A 98 -9.79 19.98 -2.32
N ASN A 99 -10.69 20.15 -1.37
CA ASN A 99 -11.01 19.12 -0.39
C ASN A 99 -12.16 18.26 -0.93
N LEU A 100 -12.13 16.97 -0.60
CA LEU A 100 -13.12 15.99 -1.02
C LEU A 100 -13.89 15.45 0.18
N THR A 101 -15.20 15.32 0.03
CA THR A 101 -16.06 14.56 0.95
C THR A 101 -16.80 13.51 0.15
N ILE A 102 -16.63 12.23 0.49
CA ILE A 102 -17.44 11.13 -0.03
C ILE A 102 -18.80 11.20 0.67
N VAL A 103 -19.85 11.40 -0.12
CA VAL A 103 -21.23 11.59 0.36
C VAL A 103 -21.98 10.26 0.36
N ASP A 104 -21.95 9.55 -0.77
CA ASP A 104 -22.48 8.18 -0.90
C ASP A 104 -21.41 7.32 -1.58
N PHE A 105 -21.21 6.10 -1.09
CA PHE A 105 -20.18 5.18 -1.54
C PHE A 105 -20.80 3.88 -2.04
N PHE A 106 -20.92 3.78 -3.37
CA PHE A 106 -21.40 2.60 -4.09
C PHE A 106 -22.86 2.22 -3.78
N VAL A 107 -23.70 3.21 -3.44
CA VAL A 107 -25.17 3.03 -3.46
C VAL A 107 -25.64 3.01 -4.91
N ASP A 108 -26.30 1.92 -5.32
CA ASP A 108 -26.70 1.67 -6.71
C ASP A 108 -25.53 1.78 -7.70
N GLN A 109 -24.31 1.40 -7.30
CA GLN A 109 -23.08 1.50 -8.11
C GLN A 109 -22.70 2.93 -8.50
N ARG A 110 -22.95 3.87 -7.58
CA ARG A 110 -22.61 5.27 -7.76
C ARG A 110 -21.66 5.72 -6.67
N LEU A 111 -20.65 6.47 -7.07
CA LEU A 111 -19.84 7.25 -6.16
C LEU A 111 -20.34 8.69 -6.20
N HIS A 112 -20.84 9.19 -5.09
CA HIS A 112 -21.27 10.57 -4.94
C HIS A 112 -20.28 11.30 -4.04
N VAL A 113 -19.61 12.32 -4.58
CA VAL A 113 -18.65 13.12 -3.83
C VAL A 113 -18.97 14.61 -3.95
N THR A 114 -18.50 15.35 -2.96
CA THR A 114 -18.48 16.81 -3.04
C THR A 114 -17.06 17.32 -2.97
N LEU A 115 -16.77 18.30 -3.82
CA LEU A 115 -15.49 18.96 -3.93
C LEU A 115 -15.64 20.43 -3.50
N GLN A 116 -14.71 20.89 -2.68
CA GLN A 116 -14.65 22.27 -2.24
C GLN A 116 -13.25 22.83 -2.48
N GLY A 117 -13.15 23.77 -3.42
CA GLY A 117 -11.93 24.51 -3.72
C GLY A 117 -12.17 26.03 -3.77
N PRO A 118 -11.11 26.84 -3.87
CA PRO A 118 -11.22 28.29 -4.05
C PRO A 118 -11.96 28.64 -5.35
N SER A 119 -12.83 29.64 -5.29
CA SER A 119 -13.55 30.13 -6.46
C SER A 119 -12.58 30.65 -7.54
N GLY A 120 -12.86 30.38 -8.81
CA GLY A 120 -12.02 30.72 -9.96
C GLY A 120 -10.82 29.79 -10.18
N THR A 121 -10.78 28.63 -9.51
CA THR A 121 -9.71 27.62 -9.69
C THR A 121 -10.26 26.31 -10.23
N THR A 122 -9.39 25.54 -10.91
CA THR A 122 -9.72 24.18 -11.37
C THR A 122 -9.15 23.15 -10.39
N GLY A 123 -10.05 22.35 -9.82
CA GLY A 123 -9.74 21.13 -9.09
C GLY A 123 -9.61 19.93 -9.99
N LYS A 124 -8.80 18.97 -9.55
CA LYS A 124 -8.66 17.67 -10.22
C LYS A 124 -8.94 16.55 -9.23
N LEU A 125 -9.94 15.75 -9.53
CA LEU A 125 -10.27 14.50 -8.85
C LEU A 125 -9.74 13.34 -9.68
N VAL A 126 -9.04 12.41 -9.03
CA VAL A 126 -8.68 11.12 -9.62
C VAL A 126 -9.21 10.01 -8.74
N VAL A 127 -9.94 9.07 -9.33
CA VAL A 127 -10.50 7.91 -8.65
C VAL A 127 -9.91 6.66 -9.28
N TRP A 128 -9.45 5.71 -8.46
CA TRP A 128 -9.19 4.35 -8.88
C TRP A 128 -10.35 3.48 -8.40
N SER A 129 -10.98 2.74 -9.31
CA SER A 129 -12.08 1.82 -9.02
C SER A 129 -11.85 0.52 -9.76
N PRO A 130 -12.20 -0.65 -9.21
CA PRO A 130 -12.16 -1.89 -9.96
C PRO A 130 -13.30 -2.00 -10.97
N TYR A 131 -14.32 -1.15 -10.86
CA TYR A 131 -15.47 -1.13 -11.75
C TYR A 131 -15.27 -0.10 -12.85
N GLU A 132 -15.72 -0.44 -14.06
CA GLU A 132 -15.64 0.47 -15.20
C GLU A 132 -16.62 1.65 -15.02
N PRO A 133 -16.18 2.91 -15.17
CA PRO A 133 -17.08 4.06 -15.15
C PRO A 133 -17.98 4.07 -16.39
N THR A 134 -19.26 4.36 -16.23
CA THR A 134 -20.23 4.50 -17.33
C THR A 134 -20.56 5.95 -17.63
N ALA A 135 -20.61 6.79 -16.60
CA ALA A 135 -20.89 8.21 -16.72
C ALA A 135 -20.28 9.01 -15.57
N VAL A 136 -20.05 10.30 -15.83
CA VAL A 136 -19.69 11.28 -14.81
C VAL A 136 -20.58 12.51 -14.98
N HIS A 137 -21.20 12.92 -13.87
CA HIS A 137 -22.09 14.07 -13.81
C HIS A 137 -21.58 15.08 -12.79
N ILE A 138 -21.61 16.37 -13.15
CA ILE A 138 -21.40 17.48 -12.19
C ILE A 138 -22.74 18.19 -12.00
N VAL A 139 -23.29 18.13 -10.79
CA VAL A 139 -24.61 18.72 -10.50
C VAL A 139 -24.58 20.23 -10.72
N GLY A 140 -25.56 20.74 -11.47
CA GLY A 140 -25.69 22.16 -11.77
C GLY A 140 -24.84 22.66 -12.95
N ARG A 141 -24.12 21.76 -13.65
CA ARG A 141 -23.40 22.08 -14.89
C ARG A 141 -24.16 21.52 -16.09
N GLU A 142 -24.38 22.36 -17.11
CA GLU A 142 -24.87 21.89 -18.40
C GLU A 142 -23.73 21.28 -19.24
N GLY A 143 -24.02 20.18 -19.93
CA GLY A 143 -23.06 19.46 -20.78
C GLY A 143 -22.24 18.39 -20.06
N GLN A 144 -21.48 17.62 -20.84
CA GLN A 144 -20.61 16.58 -20.31
C GLN A 144 -19.36 17.23 -19.69
N PRO A 145 -19.02 16.93 -18.43
CA PRO A 145 -17.82 17.48 -17.82
C PRO A 145 -16.57 16.95 -18.53
N PRO A 146 -15.43 17.65 -18.45
CA PRO A 146 -14.15 17.11 -18.88
C PRO A 146 -13.78 15.97 -17.92
N TRP A 147 -14.01 14.74 -18.39
CA TRP A 147 -13.59 13.52 -17.70
C TRP A 147 -13.05 12.51 -18.71
N ASP A 148 -12.17 11.65 -18.24
CA ASP A 148 -11.57 10.57 -19.02
C ASP A 148 -11.26 9.40 -18.07
N TYR A 149 -11.07 8.21 -18.62
CA TYR A 149 -10.64 7.06 -17.83
C TYR A 149 -9.74 6.12 -18.64
N LYS A 150 -8.91 5.35 -17.94
CA LYS A 150 -8.09 4.31 -18.56
C LYS A 150 -7.94 3.10 -17.64
N PRO A 151 -7.82 1.87 -18.19
CA PRO A 151 -7.47 0.69 -17.41
C PRO A 151 -6.12 0.84 -16.72
N SER A 152 -5.99 0.34 -15.49
CA SER A 152 -4.76 0.41 -14.70
C SER A 152 -4.74 -0.64 -13.58
N GLY A 153 -3.80 -1.58 -13.66
CA GLY A 153 -3.35 -2.44 -12.55
C GLY A 153 -4.48 -3.04 -11.72
N GLY A 154 -5.49 -3.63 -12.34
CA GLY A 154 -6.62 -4.17 -11.59
C GLY A 154 -7.98 -3.55 -11.85
N GLY A 155 -8.01 -2.35 -12.41
CA GLY A 155 -9.22 -1.53 -12.46
C GLY A 155 -9.07 -0.36 -13.41
N TYR A 156 -9.67 0.77 -13.06
CA TYR A 156 -9.78 1.95 -13.90
C TYR A 156 -9.39 3.19 -13.11
N LEU A 157 -8.49 4.00 -13.69
CA LEU A 157 -8.22 5.35 -13.22
C LEU A 157 -9.15 6.31 -13.97
N ILE A 158 -9.90 7.10 -13.23
CA ILE A 158 -10.85 8.10 -13.72
C ILE A 158 -10.32 9.49 -13.34
N TRP A 159 -10.27 10.41 -14.29
CA TRP A 159 -9.93 11.81 -14.07
C TRP A 159 -11.15 12.69 -14.28
N VAL A 160 -11.41 13.60 -13.35
CA VAL A 160 -12.48 14.60 -13.45
C VAL A 160 -11.91 15.97 -13.13
N GLU A 161 -12.11 16.94 -14.02
CA GLU A 161 -11.73 18.34 -13.79
C GLU A 161 -12.96 19.20 -13.48
N VAL A 162 -12.85 20.00 -12.42
CA VAL A 162 -13.97 20.79 -11.89
C VAL A 162 -13.51 22.23 -11.71
N GLU A 163 -14.15 23.16 -12.41
CA GLU A 163 -13.99 24.59 -12.18
C GLU A 163 -14.89 25.01 -11.02
N PHE A 164 -14.31 25.62 -9.99
CA PHE A 164 -15.05 26.04 -8.81
C PHE A 164 -15.57 27.45 -8.95
N HIS A 165 -16.89 27.62 -8.90
CA HIS A 165 -17.53 28.88 -8.52
C HIS A 165 -18.04 28.82 -7.08
N SER A 166 -18.40 27.62 -6.64
CA SER A 166 -18.85 27.23 -5.31
C SER A 166 -18.46 25.78 -5.04
N LYS A 167 -18.96 25.20 -3.94
CA LYS A 167 -18.95 23.74 -3.74
C LYS A 167 -19.56 23.04 -4.96
N ALA A 168 -18.91 21.98 -5.45
CA ALA A 168 -19.34 21.19 -6.58
C ALA A 168 -19.67 19.76 -6.16
N THR A 169 -20.69 19.18 -6.75
CA THR A 169 -21.08 17.78 -6.52
C THR A 169 -20.78 16.97 -7.78
N VAL A 170 -20.02 15.88 -7.62
CA VAL A 170 -19.65 14.97 -8.69
C VAL A 170 -20.26 13.60 -8.39
N ILE A 171 -20.92 13.02 -9.39
CA ILE A 171 -21.47 11.67 -9.34
C ILE A 171 -20.78 10.86 -10.44
N ILE A 172 -20.24 9.70 -10.09
CA ILE A 172 -19.63 8.74 -11.02
C ILE A 172 -20.45 7.46 -10.97
N ASP A 173 -21.03 7.08 -12.10
CA ASP A 173 -21.80 5.83 -12.23
C ASP A 173 -20.87 4.72 -12.74
N PHE A 174 -21.00 3.52 -12.20
CA PHE A 174 -20.18 2.36 -12.54
C PHE A 174 -21.02 1.22 -13.15
N THR A 175 -20.33 0.31 -13.83
CA THR A 175 -20.91 -0.96 -14.26
C THR A 175 -21.10 -1.93 -13.10
N THR A 176 -22.02 -2.88 -13.27
CA THR A 176 -22.32 -3.92 -12.28
C THR A 176 -21.29 -5.05 -12.28
N THR A 177 -20.53 -5.15 -13.35
CA THR A 177 -19.68 -6.31 -13.60
C THR A 177 -18.29 -6.01 -13.07
N TYR A 178 -17.95 -6.65 -11.95
CA TYR A 178 -16.56 -6.72 -11.52
C TYR A 178 -15.83 -7.65 -12.48
N TYR A 179 -14.90 -7.10 -13.25
CA TYR A 179 -13.92 -7.90 -13.96
C TYR A 179 -12.74 -8.08 -13.03
N PRO A 180 -12.58 -9.23 -12.34
CA PRO A 180 -11.33 -9.50 -11.65
C PRO A 180 -10.24 -9.41 -12.71
N TYR A 181 -9.44 -8.35 -12.64
CA TYR A 181 -8.25 -8.26 -13.46
C TYR A 181 -7.41 -9.49 -13.13
N GLU A 182 -7.28 -10.34 -14.13
CA GLU A 182 -6.30 -11.40 -14.10
C GLU A 182 -4.96 -10.69 -13.94
N PRO A 183 -4.24 -10.88 -12.80
CA PRO A 183 -3.00 -10.16 -12.58
C PRO A 183 -2.12 -10.39 -13.81
N GLU A 184 -1.60 -9.30 -14.38
CA GLU A 184 -0.50 -9.41 -15.34
C GLU A 184 0.50 -10.39 -14.74
N PRO A 185 0.90 -11.44 -15.48
CA PRO A 185 1.74 -12.49 -14.94
C PRO A 185 2.89 -11.80 -14.24
N GLU A 186 3.00 -11.98 -12.93
CA GLU A 186 4.08 -11.39 -12.15
C GLU A 186 5.35 -11.77 -12.89
N GLU A 187 6.08 -10.78 -13.42
CA GLU A 187 7.39 -11.07 -14.00
C GLU A 187 8.16 -11.78 -12.90
N GLU A 188 8.38 -13.09 -13.07
CA GLU A 188 9.21 -13.86 -12.17
C GLU A 188 10.52 -13.09 -12.11
N ILE A 189 10.79 -12.45 -10.96
CA ILE A 189 12.03 -11.75 -10.75
C ILE A 189 13.09 -12.86 -10.74
N GLU A 190 13.66 -13.14 -11.91
CA GLU A 190 14.80 -14.00 -12.05
C GLU A 190 15.94 -13.32 -11.31
N ILE A 191 16.10 -13.66 -10.04
CA ILE A 191 17.25 -13.22 -9.26
C ILE A 191 18.46 -13.79 -10.00
N PRO A 192 19.35 -12.93 -10.55
CA PRO A 192 20.48 -13.42 -11.31
C PRO A 192 21.30 -14.36 -10.44
N TRP A 193 21.71 -15.51 -10.97
CA TRP A 193 22.59 -16.45 -10.26
C TRP A 193 23.85 -15.77 -9.70
N THR A 194 24.30 -14.69 -10.33
CA THR A 194 25.40 -13.85 -9.87
C THR A 194 25.11 -13.15 -8.53
N THR A 195 23.87 -12.70 -8.30
CA THR A 195 23.44 -12.09 -7.02
C THR A 195 23.44 -13.13 -5.90
N ILE A 196 22.93 -14.33 -6.18
CA ILE A 196 22.95 -15.46 -5.22
C ILE A 196 24.40 -15.87 -4.92
N ALA A 197 25.24 -16.03 -5.96
CA ALA A 197 26.65 -16.40 -5.80
C ALA A 197 27.45 -15.34 -5.02
N ALA A 198 27.19 -14.05 -5.25
CA ALA A 198 27.81 -12.96 -4.49
C ALA A 198 27.41 -13.02 -3.00
N GLY A 199 26.13 -13.28 -2.72
CA GLY A 199 25.64 -13.47 -1.34
C GLY A 199 26.34 -14.62 -0.62
N ILE A 200 26.50 -15.77 -1.30
CA ILE A 200 27.22 -16.94 -0.77
C ILE A 200 28.70 -16.63 -0.52
N LEU A 201 29.37 -15.94 -1.46
CA LEU A 201 30.79 -15.61 -1.36
C LEU A 201 31.06 -14.64 -0.20
N ILE A 202 30.22 -13.61 -0.04
CA ILE A 202 30.31 -12.67 1.09
C ILE A 202 30.14 -13.41 2.42
N ALA A 203 29.14 -14.28 2.54
CA ALA A 203 28.92 -15.08 3.74
C ALA A 203 30.13 -15.99 4.07
N GLY A 204 30.74 -16.60 3.05
CA GLY A 204 31.94 -17.43 3.21
C GLY A 204 33.16 -16.64 3.70
N ILE A 205 33.39 -15.43 3.20
CA ILE A 205 34.48 -14.54 3.66
C ILE A 205 34.28 -14.17 5.14
N PHE A 206 33.05 -13.83 5.54
CA PHE A 206 32.76 -13.51 6.94
C PHE A 206 33.04 -14.69 7.88
N LEU A 207 32.66 -15.91 7.49
CA LEU A 207 32.91 -17.12 8.27
C LEU A 207 34.41 -17.42 8.43
N THR A 208 35.18 -17.28 7.34
CA THR A 208 36.64 -17.53 7.38
C THR A 208 37.40 -16.50 8.21
N ILE A 209 37.06 -15.21 8.12
CA ILE A 209 37.63 -14.17 8.98
C ILE A 209 37.32 -14.45 10.45
N THR A 210 36.07 -14.82 10.77
CA THR A 210 35.65 -15.13 12.13
C THR A 210 36.43 -16.31 12.69
N ALA A 211 36.60 -17.39 11.91
CA ALA A 211 37.41 -18.54 12.30
C ALA A 211 38.88 -18.16 12.57
N LEU A 212 39.47 -17.32 11.71
CA LEU A 212 40.86 -16.86 11.87
C LEU A 212 41.05 -16.04 13.17
N ILE A 213 40.11 -15.16 13.50
CA ILE A 213 40.13 -14.37 14.75
C ILE A 213 40.06 -15.31 15.97
N VAL A 214 39.22 -16.34 15.93
CA VAL A 214 39.11 -17.33 17.02
C VAL A 214 40.41 -18.10 17.19
N VAL A 215 41.04 -18.57 16.11
CA VAL A 215 42.29 -19.33 16.18
C VAL A 215 43.43 -18.46 16.70
N THR A 216 43.59 -17.25 16.17
CA THR A 216 44.70 -16.35 16.54
C THR A 216 44.59 -15.78 17.96
N SER A 217 43.37 -15.57 18.46
CA SER A 217 43.15 -15.12 19.85
C SER A 217 43.46 -16.20 20.90
N GLY A 218 43.48 -17.49 20.52
CA GLY A 218 43.84 -18.61 21.38
C GLY A 218 45.35 -18.77 21.63
N THR A 219 46.20 -18.33 20.70
CA THR A 219 47.64 -18.65 20.69
C THR A 219 48.49 -17.76 21.61
N ARG A 220 47.96 -16.63 22.10
CA ARG A 220 48.75 -15.61 22.81
C ARG A 220 49.00 -15.83 24.30
N ARG A 221 48.81 -17.06 24.83
CA ARG A 221 48.82 -17.30 26.28
C ARG A 221 49.76 -18.43 26.74
N ARG A 222 51.01 -18.43 26.27
CA ARG A 222 52.12 -19.19 26.89
C ARG A 222 53.45 -18.48 26.70
N VAL A 223 53.67 -17.40 27.47
CA VAL A 223 55.03 -17.00 27.89
C VAL A 223 54.91 -16.46 29.32
N ARG A 224 55.05 -17.37 30.29
CA ARG A 224 55.65 -17.17 31.61
C ARG A 224 55.83 -18.53 32.26
#